data_AF-A0A2J0LEM4-F1
#
_entry.id   AF-A0A2J0LEM4-F1
#
_cell.length_a   1.000
_cell.length_b   1.000
_cell.length_c   1.000
_cell.angle_alpha   90.00
_cell.angle_beta   90.00
_cell.angle_gamma   90.00
#
_symmetry.space_group_name_H-M   'P 1'
#
loop_
_entity.id
_entity.type
_entity.pdbx_description
1 polymer ?
#
loop_
_entity_poly.entity_id
_entity_poly.type
_entity_poly.pdbx_seq_one_letter_code
_entity_poly.pdbx_strand_id
1 'polypeptide(L)'
;MRVGINGFGRIGRLVFQAICDQGLLGKTIDVVAVVDISTDADYFAYQLKYDSIHGKFKHTLATEKSDASKPEADTLVVNGHKIKCVMA
;
A
#
# COMPACT_ATOMS: atom_id res chain seq x y z
N MET A 1 -15.03 -2.93 -7.36
CA MET A 1 -14.32 -2.23 -8.46
C MET A 1 -12.82 -2.41 -8.25
N ARG A 2 -12.07 -2.79 -9.28
CA ARG A 2 -10.61 -3.02 -9.19
C ARG A 2 -9.86 -1.76 -9.60
N VAL A 3 -8.89 -1.34 -8.80
CA VAL A 3 -8.18 -0.07 -8.95
C VAL A 3 -6.67 -0.30 -8.83
N GLY A 4 -5.91 0.34 -9.71
CA GLY A 4 -4.46 0.53 -9.55
C GLY A 4 -4.18 1.99 -9.22
N ILE A 5 -3.24 2.25 -8.32
CA ILE A 5 -2.80 3.62 -8.00
C ILE A 5 -1.45 3.86 -8.69
N ASN A 6 -1.44 4.70 -9.71
CA ASN A 6 -0.21 5.09 -10.40
C ASN A 6 0.38 6.36 -9.72
N GLY A 7 1.55 6.22 -9.10
CA GLY A 7 2.18 7.24 -8.27
C GLY A 7 1.87 7.09 -6.78
N PHE A 8 2.61 6.23 -6.07
CA PHE A 8 2.46 5.96 -4.63
C PHE A 8 3.20 6.95 -3.71
N GLY A 9 3.32 8.20 -4.19
CA GLY A 9 3.81 9.35 -3.45
C GLY A 9 2.75 9.91 -2.48
N ARG A 10 2.84 11.22 -2.22
CA ARG A 10 2.00 11.91 -1.23
C ARG A 10 0.49 11.70 -1.46
N ILE A 11 0.00 11.98 -2.67
CA ILE A 11 -1.43 11.89 -2.99
C ILE A 11 -1.88 10.43 -3.07
N GLY A 12 -1.11 9.55 -3.71
CA GLY A 12 -1.42 8.12 -3.80
C GLY A 12 -1.62 7.49 -2.42
N ARG A 13 -0.74 7.80 -1.45
CA ARG A 13 -0.88 7.32 -0.07
C ARG A 13 -2.08 7.91 0.65
N LEU A 14 -2.41 9.19 0.46
CA LEU A 14 -3.59 9.80 1.07
C LEU A 14 -4.89 9.21 0.51
N VAL A 15 -4.95 8.95 -0.80
CA VAL A 15 -6.09 8.26 -1.42
C VAL A 15 -6.22 6.84 -0.86
N PHE A 16 -5.11 6.10 -0.78
CA PHE A 16 -5.10 4.76 -0.19
C PHE A 16 -5.55 4.77 1.28
N GLN A 17 -5.06 5.72 2.07
CA GLN A 17 -5.47 5.90 3.46
C GLN A 17 -6.96 6.22 3.58
N ALA A 18 -7.51 7.10 2.74
CA ALA A 18 -8.93 7.42 2.75
C ALA A 18 -9.81 6.19 2.43
N ILE A 19 -9.38 5.33 1.49
CA ILE A 19 -10.07 4.08 1.16
C ILE A 19 -10.09 3.15 2.39
N CYS A 20 -8.98 3.07 3.13
CA CYS A 20 -8.88 2.26 4.34
C CYS A 20 -9.73 2.83 5.48
N ASP A 21 -9.65 4.14 5.73
CA ASP A 21 -10.38 4.83 6.81
C ASP A 21 -11.90 4.76 6.62
N GLN A 22 -12.37 4.75 5.38
CA GLN A 22 -13.79 4.55 5.04
C GLN A 22 -14.21 3.07 5.04
N GLY A 23 -13.29 2.13 5.30
CA GLY A 23 -13.57 0.69 5.35
C GLY A 23 -13.97 0.09 4.00
N LEU A 24 -13.52 0.70 2.89
CA LEU A 24 -13.88 0.33 1.52
C LEU A 24 -12.93 -0.71 0.90
N LEU A 25 -11.70 -0.81 1.42
CA LEU A 25 -10.67 -1.74 0.95
C LEU A 25 -11.16 -3.19 1.04
N GLY A 26 -11.05 -3.93 -0.07
CA GLY A 26 -11.45 -5.34 -0.16
C GLY A 26 -12.96 -5.58 -0.17
N LYS A 27 -13.80 -4.53 -0.05
CA LYS A 27 -15.27 -4.61 -0.13
C LYS A 27 -15.78 -4.03 -1.43
N THR A 28 -15.71 -2.70 -1.54
CA THR A 28 -16.20 -1.96 -2.70
C THR A 28 -15.04 -1.62 -3.64
N ILE A 29 -13.86 -1.34 -3.06
CA ILE A 29 -12.65 -0.98 -3.79
C ILE A 29 -11.58 -2.04 -3.51
N ASP A 30 -11.19 -2.74 -4.58
CA ASP A 30 -10.08 -3.68 -4.58
C ASP A 30 -8.85 -2.96 -5.15
N VAL A 31 -7.96 -2.49 -4.28
CA VAL A 31 -6.68 -1.90 -4.70
C VAL A 31 -5.73 -3.04 -5.00
N VAL A 32 -5.49 -3.29 -6.29
CA VAL A 32 -4.74 -4.46 -6.76
C VAL A 32 -3.23 -4.20 -6.74
N ALA A 33 -2.84 -2.99 -7.12
CA ALA A 33 -1.45 -2.61 -7.20
C ALA A 33 -1.24 -1.10 -6.97
N VAL A 34 -0.06 -0.76 -6.49
CA VAL A 34 0.47 0.59 -6.38
C VAL A 34 1.75 0.66 -7.22
N VAL A 35 1.94 1.79 -7.91
CA VAL A 35 3.09 1.99 -8.80
C VAL A 35 3.91 3.18 -8.32
N ASP A 36 5.23 3.00 -8.21
CA ASP A 36 6.19 4.08 -7.94
C ASP A 36 7.58 3.71 -8.53
N ILE A 37 8.59 4.56 -8.32
CA ILE A 37 9.96 4.36 -8.80
C ILE A 37 10.63 3.16 -8.11
N SER A 38 10.23 2.86 -6.88
CA SER A 38 10.69 1.69 -6.11
C SER A 38 9.61 0.63 -6.01
N THR A 39 10.02 -0.62 -5.77
CA THR A 39 9.13 -1.73 -5.40
C THR A 39 9.28 -2.15 -3.94
N ASP A 40 10.08 -1.45 -3.15
CA ASP A 40 10.33 -1.77 -1.74
C ASP A 40 9.08 -1.53 -0.89
N ALA A 41 8.38 -2.61 -0.58
CA ALA A 41 7.18 -2.58 0.24
C ALA A 41 7.46 -2.21 1.69
N ASP A 42 8.65 -2.48 2.24
CA ASP A 42 9.02 -2.09 3.61
C ASP A 42 9.15 -0.57 3.70
N TYR A 43 9.73 0.05 2.67
CA TYR A 43 9.78 1.50 2.56
C TYR A 43 8.38 2.12 2.44
N PHE A 44 7.51 1.56 1.60
CA PHE A 44 6.13 2.06 1.49
C PHE A 44 5.32 1.85 2.77
N ALA A 45 5.52 0.74 3.46
CA ALA A 45 4.89 0.50 4.75
C ALA A 45 5.34 1.53 5.80
N TYR A 46 6.62 1.88 5.83
CA TYR A 46 7.12 2.95 6.68
C TYR A 46 6.45 4.30 6.36
N GLN A 47 6.39 4.67 5.08
CA GLN A 47 5.78 5.93 4.63
C GLN A 47 4.27 6.00 4.89
N LEU A 48 3.56 4.87 4.88
CA LEU A 48 2.15 4.80 5.27
C LEU A 48 2.02 4.93 6.79
N LYS A 49 2.83 4.18 7.55
CA LYS A 49 2.74 4.09 9.01
C LYS A 49 2.97 5.43 9.70
N TYR A 50 3.87 6.25 9.17
CA TYR A 50 4.30 7.51 9.77
C TYR A 50 4.07 8.68 8.83
N ASP A 51 3.07 9.50 9.15
CA ASP A 51 2.81 10.76 8.47
C ASP A 51 3.04 11.96 9.40
N SER A 52 3.84 12.92 8.96
CA SER A 52 4.16 14.10 9.77
C SER A 52 2.96 15.02 10.01
N ILE A 53 1.94 15.00 9.14
CA ILE A 53 0.77 15.88 9.21
C ILE A 53 -0.47 15.13 9.69
N HIS A 54 -0.71 13.92 9.16
CA HIS A 54 -1.91 13.14 9.47
C HIS A 54 -1.70 12.11 10.59
N GLY A 55 -0.48 11.99 11.11
CA GLY A 55 -0.16 11.11 12.23
C GLY A 55 0.06 9.66 11.82
N LYS A 56 -0.32 8.72 12.70
CA LYS A 56 -0.06 7.29 12.50
C LYS A 56 -1.18 6.61 11.72
N PHE A 57 -0.82 5.68 10.85
CA PHE A 57 -1.78 4.80 10.18
C PHE A 57 -2.51 3.92 11.20
N LYS A 58 -3.84 3.84 11.07
CA LYS A 58 -4.72 3.20 12.07
C LYS A 58 -5.00 1.73 11.79
N HIS A 59 -4.60 1.24 10.62
CA HIS A 59 -4.92 -0.10 10.13
C HIS A 59 -3.75 -1.05 10.32
N THR A 60 -4.04 -2.34 10.33
CA THR A 60 -2.98 -3.36 10.34
C THR A 60 -2.19 -3.28 9.05
N LEU A 61 -0.87 -3.32 9.16
CA LEU A 61 0.06 -3.13 8.05
C LEU A 61 1.23 -4.09 8.22
N ALA A 62 1.44 -4.92 7.20
CA ALA A 62 2.57 -5.83 7.08
C ALA A 62 3.06 -5.84 5.63
N THR A 63 4.19 -6.51 5.40
CA THR A 63 4.84 -6.64 4.10
C THR A 63 5.18 -8.10 3.85
N GLU A 64 5.13 -8.49 2.57
CA GLU A 64 5.42 -9.84 2.12
C GLU A 64 6.22 -9.82 0.83
N LYS A 65 6.99 -10.89 0.60
CA LYS A 65 7.60 -11.17 -0.69
C LYS A 65 6.62 -11.97 -1.54
N SER A 66 6.36 -11.51 -2.77
CA SER A 66 5.54 -12.27 -3.72
C SER A 66 6.23 -13.54 -4.20
N ASP A 67 7.56 -13.58 -4.14
CA ASP A 67 8.39 -14.74 -4.43
C ASP A 67 9.56 -14.81 -3.44
N ALA A 68 9.88 -16.00 -2.93
CA ALA A 68 10.98 -16.21 -1.99
C ALA A 68 12.35 -15.84 -2.55
N SER A 69 12.51 -15.83 -3.88
CA SER A 69 13.75 -15.43 -4.56
C SER A 69 14.00 -13.92 -4.57
N LYS A 70 12.99 -13.10 -4.22
CA LYS A 70 13.14 -11.64 -4.23
C LYS A 70 14.01 -11.16 -3.07
N PRO A 71 14.90 -10.16 -3.30
CA PRO A 71 15.73 -9.61 -2.24
C PRO A 71 14.88 -8.90 -1.17
N GLU A 72 13.88 -8.14 -1.60
CA GLU A 72 13.05 -7.26 -0.78
C GLU A 72 11.56 -7.65 -0.87
N ALA A 73 10.77 -7.21 0.11
CA ALA A 73 9.32 -7.32 0.05
C ALA A 73 8.75 -6.42 -1.06
N ASP A 74 7.77 -6.92 -1.81
CA ASP A 74 7.14 -6.21 -2.93
C ASP A 74 5.61 -6.25 -2.85
N THR A 75 5.08 -6.66 -1.70
CA THR A 75 3.63 -6.72 -1.44
C THR A 75 3.32 -6.09 -0.10
N LEU A 76 2.41 -5.11 -0.11
CA LEU A 76 1.80 -4.56 1.10
C LEU A 76 0.61 -5.43 1.51
N VAL A 77 0.44 -5.64 2.82
CA VAL A 77 -0.71 -6.34 3.39
C VAL A 77 -1.39 -5.42 4.40
N VAL A 78 -2.58 -4.93 4.04
CA VAL A 78 -3.35 -3.97 4.85
C VAL A 78 -4.69 -4.59 5.21
N ASN A 79 -4.95 -4.80 6.51
CA ASN A 79 -6.16 -5.49 6.98
C ASN A 79 -6.38 -6.87 6.30
N GLY A 80 -5.27 -7.58 6.04
CA GLY A 80 -5.26 -8.86 5.33
C GLY A 80 -5.40 -8.76 3.82
N HIS A 81 -5.66 -7.57 3.26
CA HIS A 81 -5.74 -7.34 1.82
C HIS A 81 -4.35 -7.15 1.23
N LYS A 82 -4.01 -7.89 0.17
CA LYS A 82 -2.68 -7.84 -0.47
C LYS A 82 -2.68 -6.87 -1.64
N ILE A 83 -1.67 -6.00 -1.69
CA ILE A 83 -1.49 -4.98 -2.73
C ILE A 83 -0.07 -5.07 -3.26
N LYS A 84 0.08 -5.27 -4.58
CA LYS A 84 1.39 -5.42 -5.20
C LYS A 84 2.06 -4.08 -5.44
N CYS A 85 3.35 -3.97 -5.11
CA CYS A 85 4.19 -2.83 -5.48
C CYS A 85 4.82 -3.11 -6.85
N VAL A 86 4.54 -2.24 -7.81
CA VAL A 86 4.96 -2.39 -9.21
C VAL A 86 5.86 -1.22 -9.58
N MET A 87 6.93 -1.50 -10.32
CA MET A 87 7.83 -0.46 -10.82
C MET A 87 7.14 0.29 -11.96
N ALA A 88 7.22 1.63 -11.95
CA ALA A 88 6.73 2.50 -13.01
C ALA A 88 7.38 2.25 -14.37
#